data_AF-A0A0D2TEU4-F1
#
_entry.id   AF-A0A0D2TEU4-F1
#
_cell.length_a   1.000
_cell.length_b   1.000
_cell.length_c   1.000
_cell.angle_alpha   90.00
_cell.angle_beta   90.00
_cell.angle_gamma   90.00
#
_symmetry.space_group_name_H-M   'P 1'
#
loop_
_entity.id
_entity.type
_entity.pdbx_description
1 polymer ?
#
loop_
_entity_poly.entity_id
_entity_poly.type
_entity_poly.pdbx_seq_one_letter_code
_entity_poly.pdbx_strand_id
1 'polypeptide(L)'
;MNSFLGRPYLDSYSPTADEQYAVNVVELPGGIKKTLFLLEIHEDGVSKLLSSKESLAPCDIAVFVYDSSDESSWKRATELLMDVAGDGEDTGYEVPCFIVAAKDDLDSFPMAIQNSTRVSQDMGIEAPIPISSKLSDFNNIFRRIVNAAEHPHLSIPETEAGRSRKQYHRLINRSLIVVS
;
A
#
# COMPACT_ATOMS: atom_id res chain seq x y z
N MET A 1 -12.11 -5.85 -3.33
CA MET A 1 -12.12 -6.93 -4.34
C MET A 1 -13.41 -7.03 -5.16
N ASN A 2 -14.59 -7.13 -4.55
CA ASN A 2 -15.85 -7.29 -5.30
C ASN A 2 -16.10 -6.19 -6.36
N SER A 3 -15.81 -4.93 -6.02
CA SER A 3 -15.89 -3.80 -6.95
C SER A 3 -14.97 -3.95 -8.17
N PHE A 4 -13.78 -4.52 -7.99
CA PHE A 4 -12.83 -4.78 -9.07
C PHE A 4 -13.38 -5.78 -10.10
N LEU A 5 -14.23 -6.70 -9.64
CA LEU A 5 -14.92 -7.69 -10.48
C LEU A 5 -16.25 -7.17 -11.04
N GLY A 6 -16.59 -5.89 -10.82
CA GLY A 6 -17.85 -5.29 -11.24
C GLY A 6 -19.07 -5.80 -10.46
N ARG A 7 -18.86 -6.42 -9.29
CA ARG A 7 -19.96 -6.87 -8.43
C ARG A 7 -20.53 -5.68 -7.64
N PRO A 8 -21.86 -5.60 -7.47
CA PRO A 8 -22.49 -4.51 -6.73
C PRO A 8 -22.11 -4.55 -5.25
N TYR A 9 -22.22 -3.40 -4.59
CA TYR A 9 -22.10 -3.30 -3.14
C TYR A 9 -23.24 -4.06 -2.45
N LEU A 10 -22.93 -4.69 -1.31
CA LEU A 10 -23.89 -5.37 -0.45
C LEU A 10 -23.82 -4.76 0.95
N ASP A 11 -24.97 -4.39 1.52
CA ASP A 11 -25.03 -3.87 2.90
C ASP A 11 -24.73 -4.96 3.95
N SER A 12 -24.94 -6.23 3.61
CA SER A 12 -24.62 -7.35 4.49
C SER A 12 -23.11 -7.63 4.49
N TYR A 13 -22.49 -7.53 5.66
CA TYR A 13 -21.10 -7.95 5.85
C TYR A 13 -21.01 -9.46 6.02
N SER A 14 -20.25 -10.11 5.14
CA SER A 14 -19.81 -11.49 5.30
C SER A 14 -18.29 -11.48 5.45
N PRO A 15 -17.74 -11.85 6.63
CA PRO A 15 -16.29 -11.98 6.81
C PRO A 15 -15.70 -12.91 5.75
N THR A 16 -14.56 -12.52 5.18
CA THR A 16 -13.76 -13.39 4.32
C THR A 16 -13.13 -14.48 5.18
N ALA A 17 -13.42 -15.75 4.86
CA ALA A 17 -12.98 -16.91 5.65
C ALA A 17 -11.65 -17.50 5.14
N ASP A 18 -11.34 -17.27 3.86
CA ASP A 18 -10.17 -17.78 3.15
C ASP A 18 -9.50 -16.65 2.36
N GLU A 19 -8.23 -16.83 2.02
CA GLU A 19 -7.48 -15.95 1.10
C GLU A 19 -8.27 -15.76 -0.20
N GLN A 20 -8.61 -14.51 -0.50
CA GLN A 20 -9.31 -14.17 -1.74
C GLN A 20 -8.34 -13.64 -2.77
N TYR A 21 -8.59 -14.00 -4.02
CA TYR A 21 -7.92 -13.40 -5.16
C TYR A 21 -8.94 -12.87 -6.16
N ALA A 22 -8.61 -11.76 -6.79
CA ALA A 22 -9.40 -11.17 -7.86
C ALA A 22 -8.49 -10.84 -9.04
N VAL A 23 -8.88 -11.27 -10.23
CA VAL A 23 -8.13 -11.03 -11.46
C VAL A 23 -9.05 -10.35 -12.44
N ASN A 24 -8.62 -9.21 -12.96
CA ASN A 24 -9.34 -8.51 -14.02
C ASN A 24 -8.39 -7.69 -14.89
N VAL A 25 -8.88 -7.24 -16.03
CA VAL A 25 -8.15 -6.36 -16.94
C VAL A 25 -8.43 -4.91 -16.58
N VAL A 26 -7.35 -4.12 -16.44
CA VAL A 26 -7.40 -2.67 -16.28
C VAL A 26 -6.98 -2.03 -17.60
N GLU A 27 -7.83 -1.16 -18.13
CA GLU A 27 -7.54 -0.38 -19.35
C GLU A 27 -6.99 1.00 -18.98
N LEU A 28 -5.77 1.26 -19.46
CA LEU A 28 -5.05 2.52 -19.32
C LEU A 28 -5.31 3.44 -20.53
N PRO A 29 -5.02 4.75 -20.41
CA PRO A 29 -5.08 5.67 -21.55
C PRO A 29 -4.27 5.15 -22.74
N GLY A 30 -4.77 5.38 -23.95
CA GLY A 30 -4.14 4.87 -25.19
C GLY A 30 -4.49 3.41 -25.53
N GLY A 31 -5.45 2.80 -24.84
CA GLY A 31 -5.94 1.45 -25.15
C GLY A 31 -5.03 0.33 -24.66
N ILE A 32 -4.04 0.65 -23.82
CA ILE A 32 -3.15 -0.33 -23.19
C ILE A 32 -3.95 -1.11 -22.15
N LYS A 33 -3.90 -2.45 -22.23
CA LYS A 33 -4.58 -3.35 -21.31
C LYS A 33 -3.56 -4.07 -20.45
N LYS A 34 -3.80 -4.10 -19.14
CA LYS A 34 -2.96 -4.79 -18.15
C LYS A 34 -3.82 -5.74 -17.34
N THR A 35 -3.31 -6.93 -17.06
CA THR A 35 -3.96 -7.86 -16.13
C THR A 35 -3.48 -7.55 -14.74
N LEU A 36 -4.40 -7.21 -13.84
CA LEU A 36 -4.09 -6.95 -12.44
C LEU A 36 -4.61 -8.11 -11.59
N PHE A 37 -3.70 -8.67 -10.79
CA PHE A 37 -3.97 -9.71 -9.79
C PHE A 37 -3.98 -9.04 -8.43
N LEU A 38 -5.10 -9.13 -7.72
CA LEU A 38 -5.24 -8.68 -6.34
C LEU A 38 -5.31 -9.89 -5.44
N LEU A 39 -4.49 -9.92 -4.39
CA LEU A 39 -4.51 -10.92 -3.32
C LEU A 39 -4.91 -10.23 -2.02
N GLU A 40 -5.92 -10.75 -1.34
CA GLU A 40 -6.35 -10.26 -0.03
C GLU A 40 -5.53 -10.98 1.03
N ILE A 41 -4.88 -10.20 1.89
CA ILE A 41 -4.08 -10.69 3.00
C ILE A 41 -4.72 -10.16 4.27
N HIS A 42 -5.20 -11.08 5.11
CA HIS A 42 -5.70 -10.72 6.44
C HIS A 42 -4.56 -10.21 7.32
N GLU A 43 -4.88 -9.33 8.26
CA GLU A 43 -3.90 -8.71 9.15
C GLU A 43 -3.02 -9.73 9.89
N ASP A 44 -3.60 -10.84 10.36
CA ASP A 44 -2.89 -11.91 11.04
C ASP A 44 -1.91 -12.66 10.12
N GLY A 45 -2.18 -12.65 8.80
CA GLY A 45 -1.37 -13.31 7.78
C GLY A 45 -0.10 -12.55 7.43
N VAL A 46 -0.02 -11.24 7.70
CA VAL A 46 1.13 -10.41 7.31
C VAL A 46 2.41 -10.82 8.02
N SER A 47 2.35 -11.10 9.33
CA SER A 47 3.50 -11.61 10.09
C SER A 47 4.08 -12.90 9.52
N LYS A 48 3.20 -13.79 9.04
CA LYS A 48 3.58 -15.05 8.40
C LYS A 48 4.14 -14.81 7.00
N LEU A 49 3.57 -13.88 6.24
CA LEU A 49 4.09 -13.48 4.93
C LEU A 49 5.55 -13.00 5.05
N LEU A 50 5.80 -12.04 5.94
CA LEU A 50 7.12 -11.41 6.13
C LEU A 50 8.15 -12.31 6.83
N SER A 51 7.78 -13.53 7.22
CA SER A 51 8.72 -14.48 7.86
C SER A 51 9.82 -14.97 6.91
N SER A 52 9.59 -14.88 5.59
CA SER A 52 10.57 -15.21 4.55
C SER A 52 11.15 -13.94 3.96
N LYS A 53 12.49 -13.89 3.85
CA LYS A 53 13.24 -12.77 3.26
C LYS A 53 12.89 -12.46 1.81
N GLU A 54 12.32 -13.42 1.08
CA GLU A 54 11.97 -13.26 -0.34
C GLU A 54 10.45 -13.12 -0.53
N SER A 55 9.69 -12.97 0.56
CA SER A 55 8.23 -12.92 0.52
C SER A 55 7.67 -11.74 -0.30
N LEU A 56 8.39 -10.61 -0.29
CA LEU A 56 8.06 -9.41 -1.04
C LEU A 56 8.62 -9.40 -2.46
N ALA A 57 9.57 -10.28 -2.79
CA ALA A 57 10.18 -10.35 -4.11
C ALA A 57 9.18 -10.52 -5.29
N PRO A 58 8.08 -11.30 -5.16
CA PRO A 58 7.08 -11.41 -6.22
C PRO A 58 5.99 -10.32 -6.18
N CYS A 59 6.05 -9.37 -5.24
CA CYS A 59 5.01 -8.36 -5.04
C CYS A 59 5.33 -7.07 -5.81
N ASP A 60 4.47 -6.71 -6.77
CA ASP A 60 4.65 -5.47 -7.54
C ASP A 60 4.20 -4.21 -6.78
N ILE A 61 3.24 -4.35 -5.85
CA ILE A 61 2.67 -3.24 -5.08
C ILE A 61 1.87 -3.76 -3.86
N ALA A 62 1.97 -3.05 -2.74
CA ALA A 62 1.16 -3.28 -1.54
C ALA A 62 0.11 -2.16 -1.35
N VAL A 63 -1.12 -2.54 -0.99
CA VAL A 63 -2.21 -1.58 -0.76
C VAL A 63 -2.81 -1.83 0.61
N PHE A 64 -2.69 -0.83 1.49
CA PHE A 64 -3.22 -0.86 2.86
C PHE A 64 -4.57 -0.17 2.88
N VAL A 65 -5.60 -0.87 3.33
CA VAL A 65 -6.97 -0.36 3.35
C VAL A 65 -7.40 -0.18 4.80
N TYR A 66 -7.97 0.97 5.12
CA TYR A 66 -8.58 1.24 6.42
C TYR A 66 -9.98 1.82 6.24
N ASP A 67 -10.79 1.79 7.30
CA ASP A 67 -12.11 2.42 7.36
C ASP A 67 -11.94 3.89 7.77
N SER A 68 -12.34 4.82 6.90
CA SER A 68 -12.17 6.28 7.11
C SER A 68 -12.82 6.78 8.41
N SER A 69 -13.84 6.08 8.91
CA SER A 69 -14.56 6.41 10.14
C SER A 69 -13.95 5.81 11.41
N ASP A 70 -12.96 4.93 11.30
CA ASP A 70 -12.39 4.16 12.42
C ASP A 70 -10.88 4.40 12.60
N GLU A 71 -10.53 5.12 13.66
CA GLU A 71 -9.14 5.41 14.04
C GLU A 71 -8.31 4.14 14.33
N SER A 72 -8.94 3.07 14.83
CA SER A 72 -8.23 1.83 15.14
C SER A 72 -7.78 1.11 13.87
N SER A 73 -8.65 1.07 12.85
CA SER A 73 -8.32 0.55 11.52
C SER A 73 -7.20 1.36 10.86
N TRP A 74 -7.19 2.69 11.03
CA TRP A 74 -6.11 3.55 10.56
C TRP A 74 -4.77 3.17 11.19
N LYS A 75 -4.72 3.09 12.53
CA LYS A 75 -3.49 2.73 13.27
C LYS A 75 -2.94 1.41 12.75
N ARG A 76 -3.82 0.41 12.62
CA ARG A 76 -3.45 -0.91 12.16
C ARG A 76 -2.90 -0.92 10.73
N ALA A 77 -3.55 -0.22 9.80
CA ALA A 77 -3.06 -0.10 8.42
C ALA A 77 -1.66 0.57 8.37
N THR A 78 -1.42 1.58 9.20
CA THR A 78 -0.11 2.24 9.26
C THR A 78 0.99 1.40 9.90
N GLU A 79 0.66 0.56 10.89
CA GLU A 79 1.60 -0.43 11.46
C GLU A 79 2.02 -1.44 10.39
N LEU A 80 1.04 -2.00 9.66
CA LEU A 80 1.33 -2.95 8.58
C LEU A 80 2.17 -2.32 7.45
N LEU A 81 1.94 -1.05 7.13
CA LEU A 81 2.78 -0.30 6.21
C LEU A 81 4.23 -0.19 6.71
N MET A 82 4.42 0.10 8.00
CA MET A 82 5.76 0.13 8.61
C MET A 82 6.45 -1.23 8.54
N ASP A 83 5.72 -2.31 8.85
CA ASP A 83 6.26 -3.67 8.81
C ASP A 83 6.72 -4.05 7.40
N VAL A 84 5.89 -3.80 6.37
CA VAL A 84 6.22 -4.11 4.97
C VAL A 84 7.36 -3.22 4.45
N ALA A 85 7.34 -1.92 4.76
CA ALA A 85 8.41 -1.02 4.35
C ALA A 85 9.76 -1.40 4.99
N GLY A 86 9.74 -1.70 6.30
CA GLY A 86 10.93 -2.12 7.04
C GLY A 86 11.51 -3.43 6.52
N ASP A 87 10.66 -4.43 6.27
CA ASP A 87 11.10 -5.71 5.69
C ASP A 87 11.70 -5.53 4.29
N GLY A 88 11.08 -4.68 3.44
CA GLY A 88 11.62 -4.33 2.13
C GLY A 88 13.00 -3.69 2.20
N GLU A 89 13.23 -2.79 3.16
CA GLU A 89 14.53 -2.14 3.40
C GLU A 89 15.59 -3.11 3.96
N ASP A 90 15.18 -4.11 4.74
CA ASP A 90 16.06 -5.12 5.33
C ASP A 90 16.46 -6.20 4.32
N THR A 91 15.56 -6.58 3.44
CA THR A 91 15.74 -7.67 2.46
C THR A 91 16.24 -7.16 1.11
N GLY A 92 16.01 -5.88 0.80
CA GLY A 92 16.26 -5.29 -0.51
C GLY A 92 15.11 -5.46 -1.50
N TYR A 93 13.99 -6.06 -1.09
CA TYR A 93 12.77 -6.18 -1.88
C TYR A 93 11.77 -5.07 -1.50
N GLU A 94 12.18 -3.81 -1.70
CA GLU A 94 11.32 -2.64 -1.47
C GLU A 94 10.13 -2.63 -2.44
N VAL A 95 8.90 -2.50 -1.93
CA VAL A 95 7.65 -2.56 -2.71
C VAL A 95 6.94 -1.20 -2.67
N PRO A 96 6.42 -0.68 -3.80
CA PRO A 96 5.61 0.54 -3.77
C PRO A 96 4.33 0.33 -2.96
N CYS A 97 3.91 1.37 -2.23
CA CYS A 97 2.81 1.27 -1.28
C CYS A 97 1.77 2.37 -1.46
N PHE A 98 0.49 2.02 -1.30
CA PHE A 98 -0.61 2.97 -1.16
C PHE A 98 -1.40 2.75 0.12
N ILE A 99 -1.95 3.82 0.66
CA ILE A 99 -3.00 3.76 1.67
C ILE A 99 -4.34 4.14 1.01
N VAL A 100 -5.39 3.40 1.32
CA VAL A 100 -6.75 3.61 0.83
C VAL A 100 -7.67 3.84 2.02
N ALA A 101 -8.36 4.98 2.01
CA ALA A 101 -9.40 5.32 2.99
C ALA A 101 -10.76 4.84 2.46
N ALA A 102 -11.18 3.65 2.87
CA ALA A 102 -12.46 3.09 2.47
C ALA A 102 -13.62 3.68 3.27
N LYS A 103 -14.85 3.52 2.75
CA LYS A 103 -16.09 4.05 3.34
C LYS A 103 -16.10 5.57 3.45
N ASP A 104 -15.56 6.24 2.45
CA ASP A 104 -15.54 7.72 2.36
C ASP A 104 -16.95 8.37 2.33
N ASP A 105 -18.01 7.56 2.23
CA ASP A 105 -19.38 8.01 2.44
C ASP A 105 -19.75 8.27 3.92
N LEU A 106 -18.88 7.92 4.86
CA LEU A 106 -19.03 8.17 6.29
C LEU A 106 -18.17 9.36 6.75
N ASP A 107 -18.55 9.98 7.87
CA ASP A 107 -17.73 11.01 8.49
C ASP A 107 -16.39 10.42 8.96
N SER A 108 -15.30 11.07 8.55
CA SER A 108 -13.96 10.65 8.94
C SER A 108 -13.71 10.82 10.44
N PHE A 109 -12.85 9.98 11.01
CA PHE A 109 -12.45 10.17 12.42
C PHE A 109 -11.73 11.52 12.63
N PRO A 110 -11.82 12.16 13.82
CA PRO A 110 -11.42 13.56 14.02
C PRO A 110 -9.99 13.95 13.61
N MET A 111 -9.05 13.01 13.62
CA MET A 111 -7.62 13.25 13.36
C MET A 111 -7.15 12.75 11.99
N ALA A 112 -8.07 12.35 11.10
CA ALA A 112 -7.74 11.70 9.83
C ALA A 112 -6.79 12.54 8.95
N ILE A 113 -7.08 13.84 8.78
CA ILE A 113 -6.27 14.75 7.94
C ILE A 113 -4.86 14.91 8.52
N GLN A 114 -4.75 15.13 9.83
CA GLN A 114 -3.45 15.34 10.47
C GLN A 114 -2.59 14.07 10.41
N ASN A 115 -3.18 12.91 10.75
CA ASN A 115 -2.47 11.64 10.78
C ASN A 115 -2.02 11.22 9.38
N SER A 116 -2.91 11.35 8.38
CA SER A 116 -2.59 11.03 7.00
C SER A 116 -1.49 11.92 6.42
N THR A 117 -1.56 13.24 6.67
CA THR A 117 -0.52 14.19 6.24
C THR A 117 0.84 13.82 6.81
N ARG A 118 0.88 13.50 8.11
CA ARG A 118 2.12 13.13 8.79
C ARG A 118 2.74 11.86 8.20
N VAL A 119 1.98 10.76 8.10
CA VAL A 119 2.50 9.50 7.55
C VAL A 119 2.97 9.65 6.11
N SER A 120 2.20 10.37 5.29
CA SER A 120 2.54 10.58 3.86
C SER A 120 3.85 11.34 3.70
N GLN A 121 4.05 12.40 4.50
CA GLN A 121 5.28 13.20 4.49
C GLN A 121 6.47 12.43 5.07
N ASP A 122 6.28 11.75 6.20
CA ASP A 122 7.35 11.05 6.90
C ASP A 122 7.91 9.90 6.03
N MET A 123 7.02 9.16 5.36
CA MET A 123 7.37 8.00 4.53
C MET A 123 7.57 8.31 3.05
N GLY A 124 7.24 9.52 2.59
CA GLY A 124 7.38 9.90 1.18
C GLY A 124 6.38 9.21 0.23
N ILE A 125 5.18 8.90 0.70
CA ILE A 125 4.12 8.27 -0.10
C ILE A 125 2.97 9.23 -0.40
N GLU A 126 2.10 8.87 -1.34
CA GLU A 126 0.90 9.64 -1.65
C GLU A 126 -0.07 9.67 -0.44
N ALA A 127 -0.82 10.76 -0.31
CA ALA A 127 -1.91 10.85 0.65
C ALA A 127 -2.93 9.70 0.46
N PRO A 128 -3.59 9.23 1.53
CA PRO A 128 -4.57 8.17 1.43
C PRO A 128 -5.64 8.46 0.39
N ILE A 129 -5.94 7.46 -0.44
CA ILE A 129 -6.88 7.58 -1.55
C ILE A 129 -8.29 7.27 -1.02
N PRO A 130 -9.21 8.26 -0.96
CA PRO A 130 -10.57 8.02 -0.50
C PRO A 130 -11.34 7.17 -1.52
N ILE A 131 -12.09 6.18 -1.06
CA ILE A 131 -13.02 5.42 -1.88
C ILE A 131 -14.30 5.10 -1.13
N SER A 132 -15.41 5.01 -1.85
CA SER A 132 -16.65 4.45 -1.34
C SER A 132 -17.20 3.42 -2.32
N SER A 133 -17.20 2.16 -1.90
CA SER A 133 -17.86 1.10 -2.66
C SER A 133 -19.37 1.29 -2.72
N LYS A 134 -19.97 1.93 -1.70
CA LYS A 134 -21.40 2.23 -1.64
C LYS A 134 -21.79 3.30 -2.67
N LEU A 135 -20.98 4.33 -2.83
CA LEU A 135 -21.19 5.39 -3.83
C LEU A 135 -20.65 5.04 -5.21
N SER A 136 -20.03 3.86 -5.37
CA SER A 136 -19.31 3.46 -6.59
C SER A 136 -18.22 4.46 -7.00
N ASP A 137 -17.64 5.17 -6.03
CA ASP A 137 -16.48 6.03 -6.24
C ASP A 137 -15.21 5.30 -5.81
N PHE A 138 -14.35 5.02 -6.77
CA PHE A 138 -13.11 4.29 -6.58
C PHE A 138 -11.87 5.13 -6.88
N ASN A 139 -12.00 6.42 -7.15
CA ASN A 139 -10.88 7.32 -7.43
C ASN A 139 -9.84 6.80 -8.45
N ASN A 140 -10.30 6.02 -9.43
CA ASN A 140 -9.47 5.31 -10.41
C ASN A 140 -8.35 4.43 -9.79
N ILE A 141 -8.58 3.89 -8.58
CA ILE A 141 -7.58 3.16 -7.80
C ILE A 141 -6.88 2.05 -8.59
N PHE A 142 -7.60 1.27 -9.39
CA PHE A 142 -7.00 0.18 -10.16
C PHE A 142 -5.99 0.68 -11.22
N ARG A 143 -6.24 1.85 -11.81
CA ARG A 143 -5.27 2.48 -12.73
C ARG A 143 -4.08 3.03 -11.97
N ARG A 144 -4.30 3.63 -10.79
CA ARG A 144 -3.22 4.12 -9.93
C ARG A 144 -2.30 2.97 -9.52
N ILE A 145 -2.87 1.83 -9.10
CA ILE A 145 -2.14 0.61 -8.75
C ILE A 145 -1.25 0.15 -9.90
N VAL A 146 -1.82 0.03 -11.11
CA VAL A 146 -1.05 -0.37 -12.30
C VAL A 146 0.06 0.62 -12.60
N ASN A 147 -0.19 1.93 -12.53
CA ASN A 147 0.83 2.94 -12.80
C ASN A 147 1.99 2.89 -11.80
N ALA A 148 1.71 2.66 -10.51
CA ALA A 148 2.73 2.53 -9.48
C ALA A 148 3.53 1.22 -9.62
N ALA A 149 2.88 0.12 -9.99
CA ALA A 149 3.58 -1.13 -10.32
C ALA A 149 4.52 -0.97 -11.53
N GLU A 150 4.15 -0.15 -12.54
CA GLU A 150 5.03 0.16 -13.68
C GLU A 150 6.15 1.15 -13.34
N HIS A 151 5.97 1.99 -12.32
CA HIS A 151 6.92 3.03 -11.92
C HIS A 151 7.21 2.97 -10.41
N PRO A 152 7.76 1.85 -9.90
CA PRO A 152 7.82 1.57 -8.46
C PRO A 152 8.63 2.62 -7.68
N HIS A 153 9.68 3.17 -8.30
CA HIS A 153 10.55 4.20 -7.72
C HIS A 153 9.85 5.49 -7.26
N LEU A 154 8.61 5.75 -7.66
CA LEU A 154 7.83 6.94 -7.29
C LEU A 154 6.93 6.72 -6.06
N SER A 155 6.79 5.48 -5.58
CA SER A 155 5.82 5.14 -4.53
C SER A 155 6.36 4.16 -3.50
N ILE A 156 7.67 3.93 -3.47
CA ILE A 156 8.32 3.15 -2.41
C ILE A 156 8.40 4.01 -1.14
N PRO A 157 7.81 3.55 -0.01
CA PRO A 157 7.96 4.23 1.27
C PRO A 157 9.40 4.12 1.78
N GLU A 158 9.86 5.15 2.50
CA GLU A 158 11.14 5.13 3.21
C GLU A 158 10.90 5.36 4.71
N THR A 159 11.26 4.38 5.54
CA THR A 159 11.17 4.53 7.00
C THR A 159 12.31 5.40 7.54
N GLU A 160 12.17 5.94 8.75
CA GLU A 160 13.25 6.68 9.40
C GLU A 160 14.52 5.82 9.56
N ALA A 161 14.35 4.53 9.87
CA ALA A 161 15.44 3.57 10.00
C ALA A 161 16.12 3.32 8.65
N GLY A 162 15.34 3.11 7.59
CA GLY A 162 15.84 2.96 6.22
C GLY A 162 16.60 4.18 5.73
N ARG A 163 16.03 5.37 5.94
CA ARG A 163 16.68 6.65 5.61
C ARG A 163 18.02 6.79 6.32
N SER A 164 18.05 6.53 7.62
CA SER A 164 19.27 6.60 8.43
C SER A 164 20.34 5.61 7.94
N ARG A 165 19.95 4.38 7.60
CA ARG A 165 20.84 3.35 7.04
C ARG A 165 21.40 3.76 5.68
N LYS A 166 20.55 4.26 4.77
CA LYS A 166 20.94 4.76 3.45
C LYS A 166 21.91 5.94 3.58
N GLN A 167 21.68 6.86 4.51
CA GLN A 167 22.60 7.98 4.79
C GLN A 167 23.95 7.50 5.30
N TYR A 168 23.96 6.60 6.29
CA TYR A 168 25.20 6.04 6.84
C TYR A 168 26.04 5.33 5.77
N HIS A 169 25.39 4.52 4.91
CA HIS A 169 26.05 3.84 3.82
C HIS A 169 26.66 4.81 2.79
N ARG A 170 25.97 5.92 2.46
CA ARG A 170 26.51 6.97 1.59
C ARG A 170 27.76 7.62 2.17
N LEU A 171 27.79 7.85 3.49
CA LEU A 171 28.97 8.42 4.16
C LEU A 171 30.17 7.47 4.07
N ILE A 172 29.99 6.19 4.37
CA ILE A 172 31.07 5.18 4.26
C ILE A 172 31.62 5.11 2.83
N ASN A 173 30.74 5.01 1.84
CA ASN A 173 31.17 4.87 0.44
C ASN A 173 31.94 6.11 -0.05
N ARG A 174 31.53 7.31 0.38
CA ARG A 174 32.28 8.54 0.08
C ARG A 174 33.66 8.54 0.73
N SER A 175 33.78 8.05 1.96
CA SER A 175 35.08 7.94 2.64
C SER A 175 36.03 6.96 1.96
N LEU A 176 35.50 5.86 1.41
CA LEU A 176 36.31 4.87 0.68
C LEU A 176 36.85 5.39 -0.66
N ILE A 177 36.09 6.26 -1.35
CA ILE A 177 36.51 6.87 -2.62
C ILE A 177 37.68 7.87 -2.44
N VAL A 178 37.81 8.50 -1.27
CA VAL A 178 38.87 9.50 -1.00
C VAL A 178 40.22 8.85 -0.66
N VAL A 179 40.27 7.52 -0.47
CA VAL A 179 41.48 6.78 -0.07
C VAL A 179 42.10 5.97 -1.23
N SER A 180 41.60 6.13 -2.47
CA SER A 180 42.11 5.42 -3.67
C SER A 180 42.88 6.32 -4.62
#